data_AF-A0A1L3SZM7-F1
#
_entry.id   AF-A0A1L3SZM7-F1
#
_cell.length_a   1.000
_cell.length_b   1.000
_cell.length_c   1.000
_cell.angle_alpha   90.00
_cell.angle_beta   90.00
_cell.angle_gamma   90.00
#
_symmetry.space_group_name_H-M   'P 1'
#
loop_
_entity.id
_entity.type
_entity.pdbx_description
1 polymer ?
#
loop_
_entity_poly.entity_id
_entity_poly.type
_entity_poly.pdbx_seq_one_letter_code
_entity_poly.pdbx_strand_id
1 'polypeptide(L)'
;MAHNTLMLIAQLSGLRINVLANRLGCDSGVALTVHDTLAAKLAKMIAAQRRILAADRARVAARGTQDEEDAFFDLHHYQTAFYETWLIEPIALLDDYLVDDLTNEYFHFYIGEWRHRDGEVPIAVPVPAERLCGLDTIITEIEDVTGARFSVENVYYSEAEAEAAWWQSVGMDPETVFGDEVGRL
;
A
#
# COMPACT_ATOMS: atom_id res chain seq x y z
N MET A 1 -7.22 20.54 -7.27
CA MET A 1 -7.24 20.51 -8.76
C MET A 1 -8.12 19.37 -9.20
N ALA A 2 -9.20 19.63 -9.95
CA ALA A 2 -10.03 18.56 -10.50
C ALA A 2 -9.23 17.84 -11.58
N HIS A 3 -8.62 16.70 -11.24
CA HIS A 3 -8.05 15.81 -12.24
C HIS A 3 -9.17 15.39 -13.19
N ASN A 4 -8.95 15.54 -14.50
CA ASN A 4 -9.84 14.96 -15.49
C ASN A 4 -9.86 13.44 -15.28
N THR A 5 -10.98 12.89 -14.81
CA THR A 5 -11.13 11.46 -14.47
C THR A 5 -10.66 10.53 -15.61
N LEU A 6 -10.88 10.91 -16.87
CA LEU A 6 -10.40 10.16 -18.03
C LEU A 6 -8.87 10.14 -18.13
N MET A 7 -8.23 11.29 -17.87
CA MET A 7 -6.78 11.42 -17.88
C MET A 7 -6.15 10.57 -16.77
N LEU A 8 -6.71 10.62 -15.56
CA LEU A 8 -6.25 9.80 -14.44
C LEU A 8 -6.40 8.29 -14.74
N ILE A 9 -7.52 7.87 -15.35
CA ILE A 9 -7.69 6.47 -15.79
C ILE A 9 -6.61 6.07 -16.80
N ALA A 10 -6.29 6.93 -17.76
CA ALA A 10 -5.27 6.64 -18.77
C ALA A 10 -3.87 6.56 -18.13
N GLN A 11 -3.52 7.51 -17.26
CA GLN A 11 -2.24 7.53 -16.54
C GLN A 11 -2.08 6.29 -15.65
N LEU A 12 -3.09 5.96 -14.82
CA LEU A 12 -3.08 4.75 -13.99
C LEU A 12 -2.93 3.48 -14.84
N SER A 13 -3.58 3.42 -16.00
CA SER A 13 -3.46 2.27 -16.90
C SER A 13 -2.05 2.12 -17.46
N GLY A 14 -1.41 3.23 -17.85
CA GLY A 14 -0.02 3.25 -18.29
C GLY A 14 0.96 2.85 -17.18
N LEU A 15 0.81 3.44 -15.98
CA LEU A 15 1.63 3.12 -14.81
C LEU A 15 1.50 1.64 -14.42
N ARG A 16 0.28 1.08 -14.45
CA ARG A 16 0.07 -0.35 -14.19
C ARG A 16 0.79 -1.24 -15.21
N ILE A 17 0.83 -0.85 -16.49
CA ILE A 17 1.60 -1.57 -17.51
C ILE A 17 3.09 -1.51 -17.18
N ASN A 18 3.61 -0.34 -16.76
CA ASN A 18 5.01 -0.20 -16.36
C ASN A 18 5.36 -1.11 -15.17
N VAL A 19 4.50 -1.17 -14.13
CA VAL A 19 4.67 -2.10 -13.00
C VAL A 19 4.75 -3.56 -13.48
N LEU A 20 3.81 -3.97 -14.33
CA LEU A 20 3.77 -5.35 -14.84
C LEU A 20 4.98 -5.68 -15.74
N ALA A 21 5.48 -4.71 -16.49
CA ALA A 21 6.68 -4.88 -17.31
C ALA A 21 7.95 -4.97 -16.44
N ASN A 22 8.09 -4.10 -15.45
CA ASN A 22 9.21 -4.09 -14.51
C ASN A 22 9.25 -5.39 -13.68
N ARG A 23 8.08 -5.93 -13.31
CA ARG A 23 7.93 -7.23 -12.66
C ARG A 23 8.65 -8.39 -13.38
N LEU A 24 8.78 -8.34 -14.71
CA LEU A 24 9.44 -9.40 -15.49
C LEU A 24 10.94 -9.52 -15.17
N GLY A 25 11.56 -8.46 -14.66
CA GLY A 25 12.96 -8.43 -14.25
C GLY A 25 13.19 -8.76 -12.78
N CYS A 26 12.15 -9.07 -12.01
CA CYS A 26 12.28 -9.37 -10.59
C CYS A 26 12.97 -10.73 -10.36
N ASP A 27 13.90 -10.76 -9.42
CA ASP A 27 14.70 -11.94 -9.05
C ASP A 27 14.41 -12.43 -7.62
N SER A 28 13.59 -11.71 -6.85
CA SER A 28 13.24 -12.06 -5.47
C SER A 28 11.73 -12.18 -5.25
N GLY A 29 11.35 -13.06 -4.31
CA GLY A 29 9.95 -13.25 -3.94
C GLY A 29 9.31 -11.97 -3.37
N VAL A 30 10.05 -11.21 -2.55
CA VAL A 30 9.58 -9.93 -2.00
C VAL A 30 9.26 -8.94 -3.11
N ALA A 31 10.18 -8.76 -4.07
CA ALA A 31 9.95 -7.87 -5.21
C ALA A 31 8.69 -8.30 -5.99
N LEU A 32 8.56 -9.59 -6.32
CA LEU A 32 7.39 -10.11 -7.02
C LEU A 32 6.07 -9.81 -6.29
N THR A 33 6.02 -10.06 -4.98
CA THR A 33 4.84 -9.78 -4.14
C THR A 33 4.48 -8.29 -4.17
N VAL A 34 5.43 -7.40 -3.95
CA VAL A 34 5.17 -5.94 -3.92
C VAL A 34 4.67 -5.46 -5.28
N HIS A 35 5.25 -5.94 -6.38
CA HIS A 35 4.77 -5.62 -7.74
C HIS A 35 3.35 -6.11 -8.00
N ASP A 36 3.05 -7.36 -7.62
CA ASP A 36 1.72 -7.94 -7.78
C ASP A 36 0.67 -7.17 -6.97
N THR A 37 0.99 -6.85 -5.72
CA THR A 37 0.14 -6.05 -4.85
C THR A 37 -0.10 -4.66 -5.45
N LEU A 38 0.96 -3.96 -5.88
CA LEU A 38 0.82 -2.63 -6.50
C LEU A 38 -0.03 -2.70 -7.78
N ALA A 39 0.23 -3.66 -8.67
CA ALA A 39 -0.55 -3.83 -9.90
C ALA A 39 -2.03 -4.14 -9.62
N ALA A 40 -2.33 -4.86 -8.54
CA ALA A 40 -3.69 -5.13 -8.09
C ALA A 40 -4.37 -3.88 -7.49
N LYS A 41 -3.66 -3.10 -6.67
CA LYS A 41 -4.17 -1.83 -6.11
C LYS A 41 -4.45 -0.82 -7.22
N LEU A 42 -3.56 -0.67 -8.20
CA LEU A 42 -3.78 0.17 -9.38
C LEU A 42 -5.01 -0.29 -10.19
N ALA A 43 -5.22 -1.59 -10.36
CA ALA A 43 -6.42 -2.10 -11.02
C ALA A 43 -7.71 -1.71 -10.27
N LYS A 44 -7.69 -1.75 -8.94
CA LYS A 44 -8.81 -1.31 -8.09
C LYS A 44 -9.04 0.20 -8.19
N MET A 45 -7.97 1.02 -8.20
CA MET A 45 -8.06 2.47 -8.42
C MET A 45 -8.67 2.80 -9.78
N ILE A 46 -8.23 2.13 -10.86
CA ILE A 46 -8.80 2.29 -12.21
C ILE A 46 -10.30 1.96 -12.21
N ALA A 47 -10.69 0.86 -11.56
CA ALA A 47 -12.10 0.48 -11.46
C ALA A 47 -12.92 1.52 -10.68
N ALA A 48 -12.40 2.06 -9.58
CA ALA A 48 -13.06 3.13 -8.83
C ALA A 48 -13.22 4.41 -9.66
N GLN A 49 -12.17 4.85 -10.36
CA GLN A 49 -12.24 6.03 -11.24
C GLN A 49 -13.23 5.84 -12.40
N ARG A 50 -13.36 4.62 -12.93
CA ARG A 50 -14.40 4.30 -13.93
C ARG A 50 -15.82 4.42 -13.37
N ARG A 51 -16.04 4.06 -12.10
CA ARG A 51 -17.35 4.26 -11.43
C ARG A 51 -17.65 5.75 -11.25
N ILE A 52 -16.67 6.54 -10.83
CA ILE A 52 -16.79 8.01 -10.74
C ILE A 52 -17.17 8.60 -12.11
N LEU A 53 -16.48 8.20 -13.18
CA LEU A 53 -16.79 8.66 -14.54
C LEU A 53 -18.21 8.27 -14.99
N ALA A 54 -18.65 7.06 -14.66
CA ALA A 54 -19.99 6.60 -14.99
C ALA A 54 -21.06 7.40 -14.22
N ALA A 55 -20.84 7.65 -12.93
CA ALA A 55 -21.74 8.45 -12.09
C ALA A 55 -21.78 9.92 -12.55
N ASP A 56 -20.65 10.50 -12.96
CA ASP A 56 -20.62 11.86 -13.52
C ASP A 56 -21.47 11.97 -14.79
N ARG A 57 -21.35 10.98 -15.70
CA ARG A 57 -22.18 10.91 -16.90
C ARG A 57 -23.66 10.74 -16.57
N ALA A 58 -24.00 9.88 -15.60
CA ALA A 58 -25.36 9.69 -15.14
C ALA A 58 -25.96 10.98 -14.56
N ARG A 59 -25.20 11.69 -13.73
CA ARG A 59 -25.58 13.00 -13.19
C ARG A 59 -25.87 14.02 -14.29
N VAL A 60 -25.03 14.10 -15.32
CA VAL A 60 -25.27 15.00 -16.45
C VAL A 60 -26.58 14.65 -17.17
N ALA A 61 -26.85 13.36 -17.37
CA ALA A 61 -28.08 12.89 -18.02
C ALA A 61 -29.35 13.11 -17.18
N ALA A 62 -29.24 13.09 -15.85
CA ALA A 62 -30.35 13.26 -14.92
C ALA A 62 -30.75 14.73 -14.66
N ARG A 63 -30.04 15.72 -15.23
CA ARG A 63 -30.36 17.13 -15.00
C ARG A 63 -31.80 17.48 -15.42
N GLY A 64 -32.56 18.06 -14.50
CA GLY A 64 -33.96 18.42 -14.70
C GLY A 64 -34.92 17.23 -14.69
N THR A 65 -34.46 16.02 -14.34
CA THR A 65 -35.32 14.86 -14.10
C THR A 65 -35.54 14.67 -12.59
N GLN A 66 -36.45 13.77 -12.22
CA GLN A 66 -36.69 13.40 -10.83
C GLN A 66 -35.48 12.69 -10.19
N ASP A 67 -34.55 12.16 -11.00
CA ASP A 67 -33.40 11.37 -10.54
C ASP A 67 -32.16 12.25 -10.31
N GLU A 68 -32.25 13.58 -10.46
CA GLU A 68 -31.11 14.49 -10.36
C GLU A 68 -30.43 14.42 -8.99
N GLU A 69 -31.23 14.33 -7.93
CA GLU A 69 -30.75 14.27 -6.55
C GLU A 69 -30.02 12.95 -6.26
N ASP A 70 -30.61 11.82 -6.67
CA ASP A 70 -29.98 10.50 -6.52
C ASP A 70 -28.65 10.43 -7.29
N ALA A 71 -28.62 10.90 -8.54
CA ALA A 71 -27.40 10.90 -9.34
C ALA A 71 -26.31 11.85 -8.77
N PHE A 72 -26.72 12.92 -8.08
CA PHE A 72 -25.80 13.76 -7.32
C PHE A 72 -25.18 13.00 -6.14
N PHE A 73 -26.01 12.32 -5.34
CA PHE A 73 -25.55 11.54 -4.19
C PHE A 73 -24.64 10.38 -4.60
N ASP A 74 -24.96 9.67 -5.69
CA ASP A 74 -24.11 8.59 -6.22
C ASP A 74 -22.72 9.08 -6.61
N LEU A 75 -22.64 10.20 -7.34
CA LEU A 75 -21.36 10.79 -7.71
C LEU A 75 -20.55 11.18 -6.46
N HIS A 76 -21.21 11.83 -5.49
CA HIS A 76 -20.56 12.21 -4.24
C HIS A 76 -20.06 10.99 -3.47
N HIS A 77 -20.89 9.93 -3.36
CA HIS A 77 -20.52 8.67 -2.72
C HIS A 77 -19.26 8.07 -3.32
N TYR A 78 -19.18 7.94 -4.65
CA TYR A 78 -18.00 7.35 -5.28
C TYR A 78 -16.74 8.22 -5.16
N GLN A 79 -16.89 9.54 -5.18
CA GLN A 79 -15.76 10.46 -4.95
C GLN A 79 -15.23 10.38 -3.53
N THR A 80 -16.13 10.39 -2.53
CA THR A 80 -15.78 10.27 -1.11
C THR A 80 -15.16 8.91 -0.83
N ALA A 81 -15.75 7.82 -1.32
CA ALA A 81 -15.19 6.48 -1.15
C ALA A 81 -13.79 6.36 -1.76
N PHE A 82 -13.53 7.00 -2.91
CA PHE A 82 -12.18 7.03 -3.49
C PHE A 82 -11.19 7.78 -2.60
N TYR A 83 -11.59 8.95 -2.10
CA TYR A 83 -10.75 9.74 -1.19
C TYR A 83 -10.42 8.95 0.08
N GLU A 84 -11.44 8.41 0.73
CA GLU A 84 -11.30 7.65 1.99
C GLU A 84 -10.44 6.39 1.82
N THR A 85 -10.59 5.69 0.69
CA THR A 85 -9.86 4.42 0.46
C THR A 85 -8.41 4.64 0.05
N TRP A 86 -8.10 5.70 -0.72
CA TRP A 86 -6.81 5.80 -1.41
C TRP A 86 -5.96 6.99 -0.99
N LEU A 87 -6.53 8.01 -0.35
CA LEU A 87 -5.86 9.30 -0.13
C LEU A 87 -5.74 9.71 1.34
N ILE A 88 -6.39 9.02 2.28
CA ILE A 88 -6.28 9.34 3.71
C ILE A 88 -5.01 8.72 4.31
N GLU A 89 -4.79 7.42 4.08
CA GLU A 89 -3.69 6.67 4.69
C GLU A 89 -2.75 6.08 3.63
N PRO A 90 -1.46 5.87 3.97
CA PRO A 90 -0.56 5.13 3.11
C PRO A 90 -1.08 3.70 2.84
N ILE A 91 -0.98 3.29 1.59
CA ILE A 91 -1.40 1.96 1.13
C ILE A 91 -0.22 1.00 1.31
N ALA A 92 -0.35 0.04 2.22
CA ALA A 92 0.63 -1.02 2.38
C ALA A 92 0.71 -1.92 1.12
N LEU A 93 1.94 -2.17 0.67
CA LEU A 93 2.23 -3.04 -0.48
C LEU A 93 2.86 -4.38 -0.11
N LEU A 94 3.35 -4.52 1.14
CA LEU A 94 3.92 -5.76 1.66
C LEU A 94 3.11 -6.27 2.86
N ASP A 95 3.45 -5.86 4.07
CA ASP A 95 2.70 -6.21 5.28
C ASP A 95 1.77 -5.06 5.67
N ASP A 96 0.51 -5.38 5.97
CA ASP A 96 -0.43 -4.39 6.49
C ASP A 96 -0.06 -4.01 7.93
N TYR A 97 -0.06 -2.70 8.22
CA TYR A 97 0.08 -2.15 9.55
C TYR A 97 -1.00 -1.09 9.77
N LEU A 98 -1.90 -1.36 10.71
CA LEU A 98 -3.01 -0.47 11.04
C LEU A 98 -2.91 -0.05 12.49
N VAL A 99 -2.94 1.27 12.70
CA VAL A 99 -2.83 1.91 14.00
C VAL A 99 -4.03 2.84 14.18
N ASP A 100 -4.64 2.78 15.36
CA ASP A 100 -5.62 3.77 15.82
C ASP A 100 -4.97 4.63 16.90
N ASP A 101 -4.53 5.83 16.52
CA ASP A 101 -3.92 6.77 17.45
C ASP A 101 -4.93 7.36 18.46
N LEU A 102 -6.24 7.32 18.17
CA LEU A 102 -7.26 7.82 19.08
C LEU A 102 -7.45 6.88 20.27
N THR A 103 -7.42 5.57 20.04
CA THR A 103 -7.53 4.55 21.10
C THR A 103 -6.18 4.04 21.60
N ASN A 104 -5.08 4.50 21.00
CA ASN A 104 -3.72 4.00 21.24
C ASN A 104 -3.61 2.49 21.00
N GLU A 105 -4.18 2.00 19.91
CA GLU A 105 -4.22 0.58 19.55
C GLU A 105 -3.56 0.31 18.18
N TYR A 106 -3.19 -0.95 17.95
CA TYR A 106 -2.85 -1.47 16.63
C TYR A 106 -3.64 -2.74 16.34
N PHE A 107 -3.89 -3.04 15.07
CA PHE A 107 -4.54 -4.27 14.66
C PHE A 107 -3.51 -5.37 14.38
N HIS A 108 -3.64 -6.50 15.08
CA HIS A 108 -2.74 -7.64 14.94
C HIS A 108 -3.28 -8.61 13.88
N PHE A 109 -2.76 -8.52 12.65
CA PHE A 109 -3.32 -9.24 11.49
C PHE A 109 -3.25 -10.77 11.59
N TYR A 110 -2.26 -11.34 12.28
CA TYR A 110 -2.18 -12.80 12.45
C TYR A 110 -3.28 -13.40 13.34
N ILE A 111 -3.74 -12.67 14.35
CA ILE A 111 -4.78 -13.14 15.29
C ILE A 111 -6.14 -12.46 15.06
N GLY A 112 -6.17 -11.37 14.28
CA GLY A 112 -7.40 -10.64 13.94
C GLY A 112 -7.96 -9.82 15.10
N GLU A 113 -7.12 -9.32 16.00
CA GLU A 113 -7.54 -8.60 17.21
C GLU A 113 -6.85 -7.23 17.33
N TRP A 114 -7.54 -6.26 17.92
CA TRP A 114 -6.94 -5.00 18.35
C TRP A 114 -6.15 -5.20 19.65
N ARG A 115 -5.01 -4.52 19.77
CA ARG A 115 -4.11 -4.55 20.93
C ARG A 115 -3.72 -3.13 21.30
N HIS A 116 -3.69 -2.82 22.60
CA HIS A 116 -3.15 -1.56 23.10
C HIS A 116 -1.64 -1.47 22.88
N ARG A 117 -1.16 -0.25 22.60
CA ARG A 117 0.26 0.08 22.39
C ARG A 117 1.00 0.39 23.70
N ASP A 118 0.52 -0.14 24.82
CA ASP A 118 1.07 0.12 26.16
C ASP A 118 2.21 -0.85 26.53
N GLY A 119 2.55 -1.78 25.62
CA GLY A 119 3.59 -2.81 25.78
C GLY A 119 4.41 -3.01 24.51
N GLU A 120 4.70 -4.27 24.15
CA GLU A 120 5.37 -4.58 22.88
C GLU A 120 4.51 -4.10 21.71
N VAL A 121 5.10 -3.23 20.88
CA VAL A 121 4.46 -2.68 19.67
C VAL A 121 5.12 -3.28 18.44
N PRO A 122 4.38 -3.46 17.34
CA PRO A 122 4.97 -3.95 16.12
C PRO A 122 6.09 -3.04 15.60
N ILE A 123 7.14 -3.66 15.06
CA ILE A 123 8.29 -2.99 14.49
C ILE A 123 8.14 -3.03 12.97
N ALA A 124 7.84 -1.86 12.38
CA ALA A 124 7.81 -1.69 10.94
C ALA A 124 9.21 -1.35 10.42
N VAL A 125 9.72 -2.16 9.48
CA VAL A 125 11.05 -1.99 8.88
C VAL A 125 10.91 -1.81 7.37
N PRO A 126 11.28 -0.63 6.82
CA PRO A 126 11.24 -0.38 5.38
C PRO A 126 12.10 -1.37 4.59
N VAL A 127 11.57 -1.84 3.46
CA VAL A 127 12.33 -2.64 2.50
C VAL A 127 13.26 -1.70 1.70
N PRO A 128 14.58 -1.97 1.65
CA PRO A 128 15.51 -1.18 0.85
C PRO A 128 15.13 -1.16 -0.63
N ALA A 129 15.30 -0.01 -1.30
CA ALA A 129 14.91 0.19 -2.70
C ALA A 129 15.62 -0.78 -3.66
N GLU A 130 16.85 -1.17 -3.35
CA GLU A 130 17.64 -2.12 -4.14
C GLU A 130 16.98 -3.51 -4.20
N ARG A 131 16.15 -3.84 -3.20
CA ARG A 131 15.38 -5.10 -3.14
C ARG A 131 14.05 -5.02 -3.89
N LEU A 132 13.71 -3.86 -4.44
CA LEU A 132 12.44 -3.62 -5.14
C LEU A 132 12.60 -3.55 -6.67
N CYS A 133 13.75 -3.91 -7.22
CA CYS A 133 13.98 -3.99 -8.67
C CYS A 133 13.62 -2.71 -9.46
N GLY A 134 13.80 -1.53 -8.84
CA GLY A 134 13.50 -0.22 -9.44
C GLY A 134 12.03 0.23 -9.30
N LEU A 135 11.21 -0.52 -8.56
CA LEU A 135 9.81 -0.19 -8.32
C LEU A 135 9.62 1.10 -7.52
N ASP A 136 10.60 1.49 -6.69
CA ASP A 136 10.60 2.73 -5.89
C ASP A 136 10.39 3.98 -6.77
N THR A 137 11.02 4.01 -7.95
CA THR A 137 10.86 5.11 -8.91
C THR A 137 9.45 5.12 -9.50
N ILE A 138 8.90 3.95 -9.81
CA ILE A 138 7.54 3.82 -10.34
C ILE A 138 6.50 4.20 -9.27
N ILE A 139 6.72 3.80 -8.01
CA ILE A 139 5.89 4.18 -6.87
C ILE A 139 5.87 5.70 -6.75
N THR A 140 7.03 6.36 -6.75
CA THR A 140 7.12 7.82 -6.67
C THR A 140 6.32 8.50 -7.78
N GLU A 141 6.43 8.02 -9.03
CA GLU A 141 5.63 8.56 -10.15
C GLU A 141 4.12 8.36 -9.94
N ILE A 142 3.69 7.21 -9.41
CA ILE A 142 2.29 6.96 -9.08
C ILE A 142 1.82 7.91 -7.98
N GLU A 143 2.61 8.13 -6.94
CA GLU A 143 2.26 9.07 -5.86
C GLU A 143 2.10 10.50 -6.39
N ASP A 144 3.00 10.95 -7.26
CA ASP A 144 2.94 12.27 -7.88
C ASP A 144 1.70 12.45 -8.76
N VAL A 145 1.31 11.41 -9.52
CA VAL A 145 0.13 11.44 -10.39
C VAL A 145 -1.18 11.37 -9.60
N THR A 146 -1.22 10.54 -8.56
CA THR A 146 -2.48 10.16 -7.90
C THR A 146 -2.73 10.90 -6.59
N GLY A 147 -1.68 11.38 -5.94
CA GLY A 147 -1.70 11.87 -4.56
C GLY A 147 -1.79 10.78 -3.50
N ALA A 148 -1.91 9.50 -3.89
CA ALA A 148 -1.85 8.38 -2.95
C ALA A 148 -0.43 8.24 -2.39
N ARG A 149 -0.31 7.59 -1.23
CA ARG A 149 0.97 7.22 -0.64
C ARG A 149 1.06 5.72 -0.50
N PHE A 150 2.25 5.16 -0.60
CA PHE A 150 2.49 3.74 -0.45
C PHE A 150 3.57 3.47 0.59
N SER A 151 3.45 2.37 1.32
CA SER A 151 4.50 1.85 2.19
C SER A 151 4.91 0.45 1.76
N VAL A 152 6.20 0.14 1.92
CA VAL A 152 6.78 -1.17 1.65
C VAL A 152 7.61 -1.56 2.86
N GLU A 153 6.94 -2.11 3.87
CA GLU A 153 7.53 -2.42 5.17
C GLU A 153 7.29 -3.89 5.50
N ASN A 154 8.27 -4.50 6.16
CA ASN A 154 8.03 -5.74 6.91
C ASN A 154 7.54 -5.35 8.30
N VAL A 155 6.54 -6.04 8.81
CA VAL A 155 5.96 -5.75 10.13
C VAL A 155 6.17 -6.94 11.05
N TYR A 156 6.97 -6.76 12.09
CA TYR A 156 7.29 -7.78 13.08
C TYR A 156 6.53 -7.51 14.38
N TYR A 157 5.95 -8.53 15.01
CA TYR A 157 5.12 -8.36 16.21
C TYR A 157 5.91 -8.56 17.51
N SER A 158 7.21 -8.83 17.43
CA SER A 158 8.13 -8.84 18.56
C SER A 158 9.57 -8.47 18.16
N GLU A 159 10.39 -8.07 19.14
CA GLU A 159 11.82 -7.84 18.92
C GLU A 159 12.55 -9.10 18.44
N ALA A 160 12.19 -10.26 18.99
CA ALA A 160 12.80 -11.55 18.60
C ALA A 160 12.53 -11.89 17.13
N GLU A 161 11.32 -11.63 16.63
CA GLU A 161 10.99 -11.80 15.21
C GLU A 161 11.79 -10.84 14.33
N ALA A 162 11.87 -9.56 14.73
CA ALA A 162 12.62 -8.55 14.00
C ALA A 162 14.12 -8.87 13.96
N GLU A 163 14.69 -9.30 15.08
CA GLU A 163 16.10 -9.69 15.18
C GLU A 163 16.40 -10.93 14.34
N ALA A 164 15.56 -11.97 14.41
CA ALA A 164 15.72 -13.17 13.60
C ALA A 164 15.68 -12.85 12.10
N ALA A 165 14.77 -11.98 11.67
CA ALA A 165 14.70 -11.52 10.29
C ALA A 165 15.95 -10.70 9.89
N TRP A 166 16.46 -9.86 10.80
CA TRP A 166 17.68 -9.11 10.56
C TRP A 166 18.89 -10.03 10.35
N TRP A 167 19.09 -11.04 11.20
CA TRP A 167 20.17 -12.03 11.05
C TRP A 167 20.11 -12.76 9.71
N GLN A 168 18.91 -13.19 9.30
CA GLN A 168 18.71 -13.80 7.99
C GLN A 168 19.09 -12.84 6.84
N SER A 169 18.80 -11.56 6.98
CA SER A 169 19.08 -10.55 5.94
C SER A 169 20.58 -10.27 5.76
N VAL A 170 21.38 -10.33 6.84
CA VAL A 170 22.83 -10.12 6.80
C VAL A 170 23.61 -11.40 6.50
N GLY A 171 22.93 -12.56 6.44
CA GLY A 171 23.54 -13.86 6.15
C GLY A 171 24.53 -14.32 7.23
N MET A 172 24.38 -13.82 8.46
CA MET A 172 25.20 -14.15 9.61
C MET A 172 24.38 -14.90 10.65
N ASP A 173 24.99 -15.87 11.30
CA ASP A 173 24.40 -16.58 12.42
C ASP A 173 24.88 -15.94 13.73
N PRO A 174 23.99 -15.48 14.63
CA PRO A 174 24.39 -14.92 15.92
C PRO A 174 25.32 -15.85 16.71
N GLU A 175 25.16 -17.17 16.61
CA GLU A 175 26.06 -18.13 17.28
C GLU A 175 27.49 -18.07 16.73
N THR A 176 27.66 -17.75 15.44
CA THR A 176 28.98 -17.61 14.81
C THR A 176 29.66 -16.27 15.12
N VAL A 177 28.88 -15.22 15.44
CA VAL A 177 29.39 -13.88 15.73
C VAL A 177 29.72 -13.72 17.21
N PHE A 178 28.88 -14.26 18.10
CA PHE A 178 29.05 -14.14 19.55
C PHE A 178 29.61 -15.40 20.23
N GLY A 179 29.65 -16.54 19.54
CA GLY A 179 30.22 -17.79 20.07
C GLY A 179 31.75 -17.75 20.25
N ASP A 180 32.45 -16.87 19.53
CA ASP A 180 33.91 -16.74 19.60
C ASP A 180 34.41 -16.01 20.87
N GLU A 181 33.54 -15.31 21.62
CA GLU A 181 33.93 -14.65 22.88
C GLU A 181 33.88 -15.56 24.11
N VAL A 182 33.24 -16.74 24.02
CA VAL A 182 33.12 -17.66 25.17
C VAL A 182 34.31 -18.64 25.27
N GLY A 183 35.21 -18.66 24.27
CA GLY A 183 36.39 -19.54 24.22
C GLY A 183 37.71 -18.93 24.72
N ARG A 184 37.72 -17.68 25.19
CA ARG A 184 38.92 -16.99 25.71
C ARG A 184 38.68 -16.37 27.09
N LEU A 185 38.38 -17.20 28.08
CA LEU A 185 38.58 -16.89 29.49
C LEU A 185 39.25 -18.07 30.20
#